data_AF-A0A6N6M4I9-F1
#
_entry.id   AF-A0A6N6M4I9-F1
#
_cell.length_a   1.000
_cell.length_b   1.000
_cell.length_c   1.000
_cell.angle_alpha   90.00
_cell.angle_beta   90.00
_cell.angle_gamma   90.00
#
_symmetry.space_group_name_H-M   'P 1'
#
loop_
_entity.id
_entity.type
_entity.pdbx_description
1 polymer ?
#
loop_
_entity_poly.entity_id
_entity_poly.type
_entity_poly.pdbx_seq_one_letter_code
_entity_poly.pdbx_strand_id
1 'polypeptide(L)'
;MKQHLTFSIKLTILGAVLYFGSDLFLLSLSDPNFKAPSFADHLFLWVISVLTINVCIILSKRLPKSVGFGYVGLGMLKIIAIPLFLLDEFMNQTDATVPFLLHFMVLYFIYMIAEIILLKKLLDKQSFS
;
A
#
# COMPACT_ATOMS: atom_id res chain seq x y z
N MET A 1 5.92 21.01 7.40
CA MET A 1 6.63 20.33 6.29
C MET A 1 7.33 19.06 6.75
N LYS A 2 8.12 19.09 7.84
CA LYS A 2 8.86 17.94 8.38
C LYS A 2 8.05 16.65 8.56
N GLN A 3 6.81 16.73 9.07
CA GLN A 3 5.95 15.56 9.31
C GLN A 3 5.53 14.80 8.03
N HIS A 4 5.19 15.51 6.95
CA HIS A 4 4.87 14.88 5.66
C HIS A 4 6.04 14.04 5.17
N LEU A 5 7.22 14.67 5.17
CA LEU A 5 8.45 14.03 4.72
C LEU A 5 8.76 12.77 5.54
N THR A 6 8.59 12.81 6.87
CA THR A 6 8.85 11.64 7.72
C THR A 6 7.90 10.47 7.43
N PHE A 7 6.61 10.72 7.19
CA PHE A 7 5.66 9.62 6.93
C PHE A 7 5.83 9.03 5.53
N SER A 8 6.06 9.87 4.52
CA SER A 8 6.37 9.39 3.17
C SER A 8 7.70 8.62 3.12
N ILE A 9 8.74 9.06 3.85
CA ILE A 9 10.01 8.31 3.96
C ILE A 9 9.76 6.93 4.60
N LYS A 10 8.97 6.85 5.69
CA LYS A 10 8.67 5.56 6.33
C LYS A 10 7.96 4.59 5.39
N LEU A 11 6.99 5.06 4.61
CA LEU A 11 6.34 4.24 3.59
C LEU A 11 7.29 3.85 2.46
N THR A 12 8.22 4.72 2.08
CA THR A 12 9.23 4.42 1.06
C THR A 12 10.22 3.36 1.53
N ILE A 13 10.68 3.44 2.77
CA ILE A 13 11.53 2.40 3.38
C ILE A 13 10.77 1.08 3.45
N LEU A 14 9.52 1.10 3.92
CA LEU A 14 8.68 -0.10 3.95
C LEU A 14 8.52 -0.71 2.54
N GLY A 15 8.24 0.12 1.53
CA GLY A 15 8.07 -0.36 0.17
C GLY A 15 9.34 -0.97 -0.41
N ALA A 16 10.50 -0.38 -0.14
CA ALA A 16 11.80 -0.96 -0.51
C ALA A 16 12.01 -2.31 0.19
N VAL A 17 11.77 -2.40 1.50
CA VAL A 17 11.90 -3.65 2.26
C VAL A 17 10.97 -4.74 1.72
N LEU A 18 9.73 -4.40 1.39
CA LEU A 18 8.77 -5.35 0.83
C LEU A 18 9.16 -5.83 -0.56
N TYR A 19 9.70 -4.95 -1.41
CA TYR A 19 10.19 -5.32 -2.74
C TYR A 19 11.39 -6.26 -2.66
N PHE A 20 12.43 -5.91 -1.87
CA PHE A 20 13.56 -6.82 -1.70
C PHE A 20 13.17 -8.10 -0.97
N GLY A 21 12.21 -8.03 -0.05
CA GLY A 21 11.69 -9.19 0.67
C GLY A 21 10.94 -10.18 -0.23
N SER A 22 10.11 -9.69 -1.16
CA SER A 22 9.39 -10.54 -2.11
C SER A 22 10.34 -11.22 -3.11
N ASP A 23 11.36 -10.49 -3.57
CA ASP A 23 12.38 -11.00 -4.48
C ASP A 23 13.26 -12.07 -3.82
N LEU A 24 13.71 -11.84 -2.57
CA LEU A 24 14.44 -12.85 -1.80
C LEU A 24 13.58 -14.07 -1.48
N PHE A 25 12.29 -13.89 -1.20
CA PHE A 25 11.36 -14.99 -0.95
C PHE A 25 11.18 -15.87 -2.19
N LEU A 26 11.05 -15.26 -3.37
CA LEU A 26 11.03 -15.97 -4.66
C LEU A 26 12.26 -16.84 -4.86
N LEU A 27 13.45 -16.24 -4.69
CA LEU A 27 14.72 -16.95 -4.86
C LEU A 27 14.84 -18.14 -3.90
N SER A 28 14.22 -18.06 -2.72
CA SER A 28 14.23 -19.15 -1.73
C SER A 28 13.33 -20.33 -2.08
N LEU A 29 12.25 -20.11 -2.84
CA LEU A 29 11.27 -21.16 -3.15
C LEU A 29 11.73 -22.10 -4.27
N SER A 30 12.63 -21.65 -5.16
CA SER A 30 13.14 -22.43 -6.31
C SER A 30 12.02 -23.05 -7.20
N ASP A 31 10.79 -22.56 -7.11
CA ASP A 31 9.64 -23.05 -7.89
C ASP A 31 9.42 -22.14 -9.11
N PRO A 32 9.65 -22.63 -10.34
CA PRO A 32 9.48 -21.84 -11.56
C PRO A 32 8.01 -21.48 -11.84
N ASN A 33 7.05 -22.13 -11.18
CA ASN A 33 5.62 -21.84 -11.36
C ASN A 33 5.12 -20.75 -10.39
N PHE A 34 5.92 -20.34 -9.41
CA PHE A 34 5.53 -19.29 -8.49
C PHE A 34 5.86 -17.91 -9.06
N LYS A 35 4.83 -17.20 -9.52
CA LYS A 35 4.93 -15.81 -9.98
C LYS A 35 4.75 -14.86 -8.79
N ALA A 36 5.76 -14.06 -8.46
CA ALA A 36 5.58 -13.00 -7.46
C ALA A 36 5.25 -11.65 -8.09
N PRO A 37 4.73 -10.73 -7.26
CA PRO A 37 4.54 -9.33 -7.63
C PRO A 37 5.82 -8.72 -8.21
N SER A 38 5.68 -8.16 -9.42
CA SER A 38 6.73 -7.45 -10.14
C SER A 38 7.06 -6.11 -9.47
N PHE A 39 8.13 -5.47 -9.92
CA PHE A 39 8.43 -4.10 -9.51
C PHE A 39 7.25 -3.14 -9.76
N ALA A 40 6.51 -3.30 -10.86
CA ALA A 40 5.35 -2.48 -11.17
C ALA A 40 4.23 -2.64 -10.13
N ASP A 41 4.00 -3.86 -9.65
CA ASP A 41 3.01 -4.17 -8.61
C ASP A 41 3.39 -3.51 -7.27
N HIS A 42 4.66 -3.62 -6.87
CA HIS A 42 5.18 -2.97 -5.67
C HIS A 42 5.13 -1.45 -5.78
N LEU A 43 5.49 -0.90 -6.93
CA LEU A 43 5.45 0.53 -7.20
C LEU A 43 4.02 1.05 -7.13
N PHE A 44 3.06 0.34 -7.73
CA PHE A 44 1.65 0.69 -7.69
C PHE A 44 1.14 0.76 -6.25
N LEU A 45 1.36 -0.30 -5.44
CA LEU A 45 0.98 -0.32 -4.03
C LEU A 45 1.63 0.82 -3.23
N TRP A 46 2.93 1.08 -3.46
CA TRP A 46 3.62 2.19 -2.82
C TRP A 46 3.00 3.55 -3.19
N VAL A 47 2.74 3.80 -4.48
CA VAL A 47 2.16 5.07 -4.96
C VAL A 47 0.80 5.30 -4.32
N ILE A 48 -0.11 4.33 -4.36
CA ILE A 48 -1.47 4.50 -3.82
C ILE A 48 -1.43 4.71 -2.30
N SER A 49 -0.48 4.08 -1.59
CA SER A 49 -0.29 4.26 -0.16
C SER A 49 0.26 5.62 0.22
N VAL A 50 1.30 6.07 -0.48
CA VAL A 50 1.89 7.40 -0.28
C VAL A 50 0.90 8.50 -0.62
N LEU A 51 0.15 8.35 -1.70
CA LEU A 51 -0.93 9.27 -2.06
C LEU A 51 -1.96 9.35 -0.93
N THR A 52 -2.38 8.20 -0.41
CA THR A 52 -3.42 8.12 0.63
C THR A 52 -3.02 8.87 1.88
N ILE A 53 -1.82 8.58 2.40
CA ILE A 53 -1.33 9.26 3.59
C ILE A 53 -1.11 10.76 3.33
N ASN A 54 -0.63 11.15 2.16
CA ASN A 54 -0.48 12.58 1.86
C ASN A 54 -1.82 13.31 1.84
N VAL A 55 -2.86 12.73 1.25
CA VAL A 55 -4.21 13.30 1.30
C VAL A 55 -4.71 13.37 2.74
N CYS A 56 -4.52 12.33 3.55
CA CYS A 56 -4.88 12.35 4.97
C CYS A 56 -4.15 13.46 5.75
N ILE A 57 -2.88 13.72 5.48
CA ILE A 57 -2.14 14.82 6.14
C ILE A 57 -2.61 16.19 5.64
N ILE A 58 -2.94 16.34 4.35
CA ILE A 58 -3.53 17.58 3.84
C ILE A 58 -4.89 17.84 4.51
N LEU A 59 -5.73 16.81 4.61
CA LEU A 59 -7.01 16.88 5.31
C LEU A 59 -6.81 17.17 6.80
N SER A 60 -5.80 16.60 7.45
CA SER A 60 -5.57 16.82 8.88
C SER A 60 -5.22 18.27 9.21
N LYS A 61 -4.70 19.02 8.23
CA LYS A 61 -4.40 20.45 8.37
C LYS A 61 -5.57 21.36 8.06
N ARG A 62 -6.46 20.96 7.14
CA ARG A 62 -7.56 21.80 6.66
C ARG A 62 -8.90 21.47 7.34
N LEU A 63 -9.18 20.18 7.52
CA LEU A 63 -10.44 19.60 8.00
C LEU A 63 -10.13 18.40 8.93
N PRO A 64 -9.57 18.62 10.13
CA PRO A 64 -9.11 17.55 11.02
C PRO A 64 -10.21 16.55 11.40
N LYS A 65 -11.46 17.02 11.54
CA LYS A 65 -12.63 16.17 11.84
C LYS A 65 -13.00 15.22 10.70
N SER A 66 -12.52 15.47 9.48
CA SER A 66 -12.88 14.72 8.27
C SER A 66 -11.81 13.73 7.81
N VAL A 67 -10.68 13.62 8.52
CA VAL A 67 -9.54 12.78 8.12
C VAL A 67 -9.92 11.30 7.99
N GLY A 68 -10.71 10.78 8.94
CA GLY A 68 -11.19 9.39 8.89
C GLY A 68 -12.07 9.13 7.67
N PHE A 69 -12.98 10.05 7.35
CA PHE A 69 -13.80 9.97 6.14
C PHE A 69 -12.95 10.02 4.86
N GLY A 70 -11.92 10.87 4.84
CA GLY A 70 -10.98 10.93 3.72
C GLY A 70 -10.22 9.60 3.52
N TYR A 71 -9.74 8.99 4.60
CA TYR A 71 -9.09 7.68 4.55
C TYR A 71 -10.03 6.60 4.01
N VAL A 72 -11.26 6.53 4.53
CA VAL A 72 -12.27 5.56 4.08
C VAL A 72 -12.61 5.77 2.60
N GLY A 73 -12.85 7.01 2.17
CA GLY A 73 -13.13 7.33 0.77
C GLY A 73 -12.00 6.92 -0.17
N LEU A 74 -10.75 7.15 0.22
CA LEU A 74 -9.59 6.69 -0.55
C LEU A 74 -9.45 5.16 -0.52
N GLY A 75 -9.79 4.51 0.60
CA GLY A 75 -9.86 3.06 0.71
C GLY A 75 -10.86 2.46 -0.28
N MET A 76 -12.05 3.08 -0.42
CA MET A 76 -13.03 2.67 -1.43
C MET A 76 -12.50 2.83 -2.86
N LEU A 77 -11.79 3.92 -3.15
CA LEU A 77 -11.15 4.09 -4.45
C LEU A 77 -10.07 3.03 -4.72
N LYS A 78 -9.30 2.62 -3.70
CA LYS A 78 -8.32 1.52 -3.84
C LYS A 78 -8.99 0.18 -4.15
N ILE A 79 -10.13 -0.11 -3.51
CA ILE A 79 -10.91 -1.34 -3.77
C ILE A 79 -11.34 -1.41 -5.24
N ILE A 80 -11.53 -0.28 -5.92
CA ILE A 80 -11.83 -0.22 -7.35
C ILE A 80 -10.55 -0.24 -8.19
N ALA A 81 -9.54 0.54 -7.81
CA ALA A 81 -8.31 0.71 -8.57
C ALA A 81 -7.45 -0.56 -8.61
N ILE A 82 -7.41 -1.36 -7.54
CA ILE A 82 -6.61 -2.58 -7.47
C ILE A 82 -7.10 -3.64 -8.47
N PRO A 83 -8.39 -4.02 -8.51
CA PRO A 83 -8.88 -4.95 -9.52
C PRO A 83 -8.70 -4.45 -10.96
N LEU A 84 -8.85 -3.13 -11.19
CA LEU A 84 -8.58 -2.54 -12.51
C LEU A 84 -7.11 -2.65 -12.92
N PHE A 85 -6.19 -2.46 -11.97
CA PHE A 85 -4.76 -2.63 -12.20
C PHE A 85 -4.40 -4.10 -12.46
N LEU A 86 -5.08 -5.03 -11.81
CA LEU A 86 -4.88 -6.48 -11.95
C LEU A 86 -5.71 -7.11 -13.08
N LEU A 87 -6.36 -6.30 -13.93
CA LEU A 87 -7.31 -6.81 -14.92
C LEU A 87 -6.66 -7.81 -15.88
N ASP A 88 -5.45 -7.53 -16.36
CA ASP A 88 -4.72 -8.42 -17.25
C ASP A 88 -4.44 -9.78 -16.62
N GLU A 89 -4.18 -9.82 -15.31
CA GLU A 89 -3.98 -11.06 -14.57
C GLU A 89 -5.29 -11.84 -14.41
N PHE A 90 -6.41 -11.14 -14.20
CA PHE A 90 -7.73 -11.76 -14.14
C PHE A 90 -8.23 -12.28 -15.50
N MET A 91 -7.82 -11.64 -16.60
CA MET A 91 -8.20 -12.04 -17.96
C MET A 91 -7.33 -13.17 -18.50
N ASN A 92 -6.04 -13.19 -18.17
CA ASN A 92 -5.08 -14.18 -18.63
C ASN A 92 -4.76 -15.20 -17.52
N GLN A 93 -5.79 -15.87 -17.01
CA GLN A 93 -5.64 -16.79 -15.89
C GLN A 93 -4.72 -17.95 -16.26
N THR A 94 -3.71 -18.16 -15.43
CA THR A 94 -2.79 -19.31 -15.47
C THR A 94 -2.79 -20.00 -14.12
N ASP A 95 -2.14 -21.17 -14.02
CA ASP A 95 -1.97 -21.88 -12.75
C ASP A 95 -1.22 -21.03 -11.70
N ALA A 96 -0.45 -20.04 -12.12
CA ALA A 96 0.28 -19.12 -11.25
C ALA A 96 -0.55 -17.92 -10.76
N THR A 97 -1.74 -17.69 -11.31
CA THR A 97 -2.54 -16.47 -11.04
C THR A 97 -3.05 -16.42 -9.59
N VAL A 98 -3.59 -17.52 -9.05
CA VAL A 98 -4.10 -17.52 -7.67
C VAL A 98 -2.97 -17.27 -6.64
N PRO A 99 -1.82 -17.97 -6.69
CA PRO A 99 -0.67 -17.66 -5.84
C PRO A 99 -0.21 -16.20 -5.94
N PHE A 100 -0.15 -15.65 -7.16
CA PHE A 100 0.21 -14.26 -7.40
C PHE A 100 -0.77 -13.29 -6.72
N LEU A 101 -2.09 -13.49 -6.91
CA LEU A 101 -3.12 -12.65 -6.30
C LEU A 101 -3.07 -12.69 -4.77
N LEU A 102 -2.85 -13.88 -4.19
CA LEU A 102 -2.69 -14.02 -2.74
C LEU A 102 -1.45 -13.27 -2.24
N HIS A 103 -0.30 -13.39 -2.92
CA HIS A 103 0.91 -12.66 -2.57
C HIS A 103 0.68 -11.14 -2.67
N PHE A 104 0.06 -10.67 -3.76
CA PHE A 104 -0.30 -9.27 -3.94
C PHE A 104 -1.22 -8.77 -2.81
N MET A 105 -2.24 -9.55 -2.42
CA MET A 105 -3.14 -9.19 -1.31
C MET A 105 -2.39 -9.10 0.03
N VAL A 106 -1.46 -10.00 0.30
CA VAL A 106 -0.61 -9.93 1.51
C VAL A 106 0.16 -8.62 1.54
N LEU A 107 0.82 -8.25 0.43
CA LEU A 107 1.54 -6.97 0.34
C LEU A 107 0.61 -5.78 0.55
N TYR A 108 -0.56 -5.78 -0.08
CA TYR A 108 -1.58 -4.76 0.08
C TYR A 108 -2.00 -4.60 1.55
N PHE A 109 -2.25 -5.70 2.27
CA PHE A 109 -2.61 -5.65 3.69
C PHE A 109 -1.48 -5.09 4.55
N ILE A 110 -0.22 -5.41 4.26
CA ILE A 110 0.93 -4.84 4.99
C ILE A 110 0.96 -3.31 4.80
N TYR A 111 0.78 -2.83 3.56
CA TYR A 111 0.68 -1.39 3.29
C TYR A 111 -0.49 -0.75 4.04
N MET A 112 -1.67 -1.36 4.00
CA MET A 112 -2.86 -0.87 4.70
C MET A 112 -2.65 -0.78 6.21
N ILE A 113 -2.04 -1.80 6.82
CA ILE A 113 -1.71 -1.78 8.26
C ILE A 113 -0.73 -0.63 8.57
N ALA A 114 0.31 -0.46 7.75
CA ALA A 114 1.27 0.63 7.92
C ALA A 114 0.60 2.01 7.81
N GLU A 115 -0.31 2.18 6.85
CA GLU A 115 -1.11 3.41 6.71
C GLU A 115 -1.93 3.68 7.97
N ILE A 116 -2.66 2.69 8.49
CA ILE A 116 -3.47 2.83 9.71
C ILE A 116 -2.59 3.24 10.90
N ILE A 117 -1.43 2.61 11.07
CA ILE A 117 -0.48 2.94 12.15
C ILE A 117 0.01 4.39 12.01
N LEU A 118 0.36 4.83 10.79
CA LEU A 118 0.81 6.20 10.54
C LEU A 118 -0.31 7.22 10.72
N LEU A 119 -1.52 6.88 10.28
CA LEU A 119 -2.71 7.71 10.43
C LEU A 119 -3.07 7.88 11.91
N LYS A 120 -3.05 6.81 12.69
CA LYS A 120 -3.24 6.88 14.15
C LYS A 120 -2.22 7.82 14.78
N LYS A 121 -0.92 7.65 14.45
CA LYS A 121 0.15 8.55 14.93
C LYS A 121 -0.03 10.00 14.49
N LEU A 122 -0.66 10.25 13.35
CA LEU A 122 -1.02 11.60 12.90
C LEU A 122 -2.08 12.21 13.80
N LEU A 123 -3.16 11.47 14.05
CA LEU A 123 -4.32 11.91 14.82
C LEU A 123 -3.98 12.09 16.30
N ASP A 124 -3.26 11.13 16.91
CA ASP A 124 -2.82 11.20 18.31
C ASP A 124 -1.97 12.46 18.56
N LYS A 125 -1.15 12.89 17.61
CA LYS A 125 -0.35 14.11 17.75
C LYS A 125 -1.16 15.40 17.67
N GLN A 126 -2.33 15.37 17.03
CA GLN A 126 -3.20 16.54 16.91
C GLN A 126 -4.15 16.70 18.10
N SER A 127 -4.45 15.63 18.85
CA SER A 127 -5.27 15.74 20.07
C SER A 127 -4.54 16.37 21.26
N PHE A 128 -3.22 16.52 21.19
CA PHE A 128 -2.38 17.13 22.24
C PHE A 128 -1.77 18.49 21.82
N SER A 129 -2.25 19.10 20.72
CA SER A 129 -1.87 20.45 20.28
C SER A 129 -3.08 21.38 20.28
#